data_AF-A0AAW6HLL6-F1
#
_entry.id   AF-A0AAW6HLL6-F1
#
_cell.length_a   1.000
_cell.length_b   1.000
_cell.length_c   1.000
_cell.angle_alpha   90.00
_cell.angle_beta   90.00
_cell.angle_gamma   90.00
#
_symmetry.space_group_name_H-M   'P 1'
#
loop_
_entity.id
_entity.type
_entity.pdbx_description
1 polymer ?
#
loop_
_entity_poly.entity_id
_entity_poly.type
_entity_poly.pdbx_seq_one_letter_code
_entity_poly.pdbx_strand_id
1 'polypeptide(L)'
;MRYAVEGHFAVGASSVESAMNFGFTASIGYQLNSNIFLGIGGGYINYPQYADGYVDNAFPIYADAKYNFNDKKVSPFVQLKAGYDVSCNNGFYTNPTVGTSFALGRNMFLNVGLGYIIDINEGYTGSTKENKTCGSVNLKIGFEF
;
A
#
# COMPACT_ATOMS: atom_id res chain seq x y z
N MET A 1 16.81 11.35 15.59
CA MET A 1 15.39 11.14 15.28
C MET A 1 15.18 11.54 13.82
N ARG A 2 14.71 10.61 12.97
CA ARG A 2 14.45 10.87 11.55
C ARG A 2 12.97 10.66 11.30
N TYR A 3 12.32 11.70 10.79
CA TYR A 3 10.97 11.58 10.22
C TYR A 3 11.16 11.08 8.81
N ALA A 4 10.36 10.09 8.40
CA ALA A 4 10.34 9.64 7.02
C ALA A 4 8.96 9.91 6.44
N VAL A 5 8.95 10.54 5.25
CA VAL A 5 7.76 10.67 4.42
C VAL A 5 7.95 9.75 3.24
N GLU A 6 7.03 8.81 3.06
CA GLU A 6 7.09 7.86 1.94
C GLU A 6 5.89 8.02 1.03
N GLY A 7 6.09 8.49 -0.19
CA GLY A 7 5.05 8.56 -1.23
C GLY A 7 5.21 7.40 -2.21
N HIS A 8 4.18 6.60 -2.42
CA HIS A 8 4.17 5.46 -3.36
C HIS A 8 3.22 5.71 -4.52
N PHE A 9 3.61 5.28 -5.71
CA PHE A 9 2.71 5.03 -6.83
C PHE A 9 2.62 3.53 -7.08
N ALA A 10 1.41 2.99 -7.19
CA ALA A 10 1.14 1.57 -7.39
C ALA A 10 0.33 1.34 -8.66
N VAL A 11 0.70 0.33 -9.46
CA VAL A 11 -0.15 -0.21 -10.54
C VAL A 11 -0.29 -1.70 -10.35
N GLY A 12 -1.51 -2.25 -10.43
CA GLY A 12 -1.73 -3.67 -10.15
C GLY A 12 -2.86 -4.32 -10.95
N ALA A 13 -2.83 -5.65 -11.02
CA ALA A 13 -3.86 -6.45 -11.69
C ALA A 13 -4.70 -7.20 -10.65
N SER A 14 -6.02 -7.07 -10.73
CA SER A 14 -6.98 -7.76 -9.83
C SER A 14 -7.40 -9.12 -10.40
N SER A 15 -7.50 -10.12 -9.53
CA SER A 15 -7.94 -11.49 -9.87
C SER A 15 -9.42 -11.61 -10.24
N VAL A 16 -10.22 -10.59 -9.96
CA VAL A 16 -11.67 -10.64 -10.21
C VAL A 16 -11.98 -10.35 -11.69
N GLU A 17 -11.14 -9.60 -12.42
CA GLU A 17 -11.45 -9.27 -13.83
C GLU A 17 -10.30 -8.74 -14.72
N SER A 18 -9.02 -8.95 -14.35
CA SER A 18 -7.86 -8.40 -15.10
C SER A 18 -7.86 -6.86 -15.24
N ALA A 19 -8.53 -6.16 -14.34
CA ALA A 19 -8.52 -4.70 -14.29
C ALA A 19 -7.19 -4.17 -13.73
N MET A 20 -6.67 -3.10 -14.35
CA MET A 20 -5.47 -2.37 -13.92
C MET A 20 -5.84 -1.31 -12.88
N ASN A 21 -5.49 -1.51 -11.62
CA ASN A 21 -5.68 -0.53 -10.55
C ASN A 21 -4.49 0.42 -10.48
N PHE A 22 -4.74 1.68 -10.14
CA PHE A 22 -3.68 2.64 -9.82
C PHE A 22 -3.91 3.24 -8.44
N GLY A 23 -2.84 3.54 -7.71
CA GLY A 23 -2.98 4.15 -6.40
C GLY A 23 -1.79 4.98 -5.99
N PHE A 24 -2.04 5.95 -5.12
CA PHE A 24 -1.00 6.66 -4.40
C PHE A 24 -1.15 6.46 -2.90
N THR A 25 -0.06 6.24 -2.18
CA THR A 25 -0.09 6.11 -0.72
C THR A 25 1.00 6.93 -0.09
N ALA A 26 0.70 7.69 0.95
CA ALA A 26 1.65 8.50 1.69
C ALA A 26 1.74 8.03 3.13
N SER A 27 2.94 7.80 3.63
CA SER A 27 3.19 7.39 5.02
C SER A 27 4.07 8.42 5.71
N ILE A 28 3.73 8.76 6.96
CA ILE A 28 4.57 9.54 7.85
C ILE A 28 4.89 8.71 9.09
N GLY A 29 6.16 8.70 9.48
CA GLY A 29 6.55 7.85 10.60
C GLY A 29 7.93 8.15 11.15
N TYR A 30 8.36 7.23 11.99
CA TYR A 30 9.59 7.29 12.75
C TYR A 30 10.47 6.07 12.45
N GLN A 31 11.75 6.33 12.25
CA GLN A 31 12.76 5.29 12.14
C GLN A 31 13.29 4.92 13.53
N LEU A 32 12.84 3.79 14.08
CA LEU A 32 13.25 3.29 15.39
C LEU A 32 14.73 2.92 15.42
N ASN A 33 15.20 2.29 14.34
CA ASN A 33 16.56 1.76 14.18
C ASN A 33 16.99 1.98 12.72
N SER A 34 18.28 1.82 12.39
CA SER A 34 18.74 1.84 10.98
C SER A 34 17.99 0.86 10.08
N ASN A 35 17.38 -0.18 10.65
CA ASN A 35 16.64 -1.21 9.93
C ASN A 35 15.12 -1.08 10.02
N ILE A 36 14.54 -0.40 11.01
CA ILE A 36 13.09 -0.45 11.28
C ILE A 36 12.47 0.93 11.17
N PHE A 37 11.43 1.04 10.34
CA PHE A 37 10.53 2.18 10.24
C PHE A 37 9.12 1.77 10.66
N LEU A 38 8.49 2.60 11.49
CA LEU A 38 7.08 2.50 11.86
C LEU A 38 6.39 3.83 11.62
N GLY A 39 5.22 3.80 11.01
CA GLY A 39 4.46 4.99 10.72
C GLY A 39 2.98 4.71 10.56
N ILE A 40 2.28 5.76 10.18
CA ILE A 40 0.90 5.70 9.74
C ILE A 40 0.80 6.41 8.41
N GLY A 41 -0.18 6.04 7.60
CA GLY A 41 -0.36 6.61 6.29
C GLY A 41 -1.79 6.56 5.82
N GLY A 42 -2.02 7.33 4.78
CA GLY A 42 -3.25 7.37 4.04
C GLY A 42 -2.95 7.23 2.57
N GLY A 43 -3.90 6.70 1.81
CA GLY A 43 -3.75 6.62 0.37
C GLY A 43 -5.06 6.83 -0.35
N TYR A 44 -4.95 6.73 -1.66
CA TYR A 44 -6.04 6.63 -2.58
C TYR A 44 -5.69 5.51 -3.55
N ILE A 45 -6.58 4.55 -3.68
CA ILE A 45 -6.47 3.46 -4.62
C ILE A 45 -7.72 3.51 -5.49
N ASN A 46 -7.52 3.66 -6.78
CA ASN A 46 -8.59 3.55 -7.76
C ASN A 46 -8.68 2.10 -8.21
N TYR A 47 -9.87 1.53 -8.06
CA TYR A 47 -10.22 0.23 -8.63
C TYR A 47 -11.12 0.46 -9.86
N PRO A 48 -10.57 0.54 -11.08
CA PRO A 48 -11.39 0.73 -12.26
C PRO A 48 -12.03 -0.61 -12.68
N GLN A 49 -13.28 -0.86 -12.28
CA GLN A 49 -14.42 -1.05 -13.20
C GLN A 49 -15.69 -1.56 -12.50
N TYR A 50 -16.81 -0.89 -12.82
CA TYR A 50 -18.10 -1.53 -13.08
C TYR A 50 -18.59 -1.09 -14.46
N ALA A 51 -19.22 -2.00 -15.19
CA ALA A 51 -20.02 -1.71 -16.39
C ALA A 51 -21.28 -0.85 -16.10
N ASP A 52 -21.56 -0.56 -14.82
CA ASP A 52 -22.67 0.26 -14.31
C ASP A 52 -22.27 1.72 -13.95
N GLY A 53 -21.04 2.14 -14.24
CA GLY A 53 -20.64 3.55 -14.15
C GLY A 53 -20.31 4.09 -12.75
N TYR A 54 -20.31 3.25 -11.71
CA TYR A 54 -19.81 3.62 -10.37
C TYR A 54 -18.32 3.32 -10.23
N VAL A 55 -17.55 4.34 -9.86
CA VAL A 55 -16.11 4.25 -9.58
C VAL A 55 -15.92 3.98 -8.08
N ASP A 56 -15.53 2.76 -7.72
CA ASP A 56 -15.14 2.46 -6.34
C ASP A 56 -13.72 3.00 -6.08
N ASN A 57 -13.70 4.03 -5.24
CA ASN A 57 -12.48 4.66 -4.76
C ASN A 57 -12.22 4.17 -3.34
N ALA A 58 -11.00 3.71 -3.08
CA ALA A 58 -10.56 3.30 -1.76
C ALA A 58 -9.67 4.36 -1.14
N PHE A 59 -9.93 4.70 0.11
CA PHE A 59 -9.15 5.63 0.93
C PHE A 59 -8.62 4.89 2.16
N PRO A 60 -7.61 4.02 2.00
CA PRO A 60 -7.07 3.27 3.11
C PRO A 60 -6.31 4.18 4.06
N ILE A 61 -6.65 4.09 5.35
CA ILE A 61 -5.85 4.59 6.47
C ILE A 61 -5.18 3.39 7.10
N TYR A 62 -3.85 3.40 7.17
CA TYR A 62 -3.06 2.23 7.54
C TYR A 62 -1.92 2.56 8.48
N ALA A 63 -1.53 1.57 9.30
CA ALA A 63 -0.22 1.52 9.92
C ALA A 63 0.80 0.98 8.91
N ASP A 64 2.00 1.54 8.92
CA ASP A 64 3.09 1.18 8.01
C ASP A 64 4.29 0.68 8.82
N ALA A 65 4.68 -0.57 8.60
CA ALA A 65 5.87 -1.16 9.19
C ALA A 65 6.81 -1.61 8.09
N LYS A 66 8.04 -1.09 8.07
CA LYS A 66 9.07 -1.44 7.10
C LYS A 66 10.35 -1.89 7.80
N TYR A 67 10.90 -2.99 7.30
CA TYR A 67 12.17 -3.55 7.74
C TYR A 67 13.15 -3.63 6.58
N ASN A 68 14.27 -2.92 6.70
CA ASN A 68 15.40 -2.97 5.78
C ASN A 68 16.42 -4.01 6.28
N PHE A 69 16.78 -4.98 5.45
CA PHE A 69 17.70 -6.06 5.83
C PHE A 69 19.13 -5.58 6.09
N ASN A 70 19.50 -4.43 5.53
CA ASN A 70 20.82 -3.85 5.75
C ASN A 70 20.79 -2.31 5.70
N ASP A 71 21.89 -1.68 6.13
CA ASP A 71 22.09 -0.23 6.07
C ASP A 71 23.10 0.15 4.97
N LYS A 72 22.94 -0.45 3.79
CA LYS A 72 23.80 -0.18 2.63
C LYS A 72 23.05 0.71 1.63
N LYS A 73 23.80 1.23 0.64
CA LYS A 73 23.23 2.00 -0.48
C LYS A 73 22.13 1.25 -1.23
N VAL A 74 22.19 -0.09 -1.24
CA VAL A 74 21.17 -0.96 -1.81
C VAL A 74 20.72 -1.89 -0.70
N SER A 75 19.50 -1.69 -0.21
CA SER A 75 18.94 -2.42 0.91
C SER A 75 17.65 -3.12 0.53
N PRO A 76 17.62 -4.46 0.46
CA PRO A 76 16.37 -5.18 0.39
C PRO A 76 15.49 -4.82 1.58
N PHE A 77 14.18 -4.74 1.37
CA PHE A 77 13.22 -4.47 2.42
C PHE A 77 11.98 -5.34 2.32
N VAL A 78 11.34 -5.53 3.46
CA VAL A 78 9.96 -5.99 3.58
C VAL A 78 9.15 -4.88 4.22
N GLN A 79 7.95 -4.61 3.72
CA GLN A 79 7.03 -3.62 4.24
C GLN A 79 5.65 -4.23 4.37
N LEU A 80 4.96 -3.92 5.46
CA LEU A 80 3.58 -4.30 5.70
C LEU A 80 2.78 -3.04 6.00
N LYS A 81 1.80 -2.74 5.14
CA LYS A 81 0.79 -1.72 5.41
C LYS A 81 -0.50 -2.42 5.79
N ALA A 82 -1.10 -2.11 6.94
CA ALA A 82 -2.35 -2.73 7.38
C ALA A 82 -3.26 -1.70 8.05
N GLY A 83 -4.54 -1.74 7.73
CA GLY A 83 -5.51 -0.77 8.23
C GLY A 83 -6.91 -0.97 7.66
N TYR A 84 -7.65 0.12 7.57
CA TYR A 84 -9.04 0.12 7.14
C TYR A 84 -9.24 1.14 6.04
N ASP A 85 -10.06 0.79 5.07
CA ASP A 85 -10.61 1.74 4.12
C ASP A 85 -11.76 2.51 4.78
N VAL A 86 -11.68 3.85 4.76
CA VAL A 86 -12.75 4.71 5.30
C VAL A 86 -13.84 5.03 4.28
N SER A 87 -13.77 4.45 3.07
CA SER A 87 -14.82 4.52 2.06
C SER A 87 -16.04 3.67 2.46
N CYS A 88 -17.19 3.88 1.81
CA CYS A 88 -18.54 3.48 2.26
C CYS A 88 -18.76 2.02 2.73
N ASN A 89 -17.81 1.09 2.52
CA ASN A 89 -17.92 -0.32 2.90
C ASN A 89 -16.94 -0.78 4.02
N ASN A 90 -16.19 0.13 4.67
CA ASN A 90 -15.32 -0.17 5.83
C ASN A 90 -14.49 -1.46 5.67
N GLY A 91 -13.78 -1.61 4.55
CA GLY A 91 -12.99 -2.80 4.25
C GLY A 91 -11.67 -2.87 5.03
N PHE A 92 -11.21 -4.09 5.33
CA PHE A 92 -9.85 -4.30 5.84
C PHE A 92 -8.85 -4.23 4.69
N TYR A 93 -7.89 -3.32 4.79
CA TYR A 93 -6.82 -3.15 3.82
C TYR A 93 -5.51 -3.68 4.38
N THR A 94 -4.87 -4.60 3.66
CA THR A 94 -3.47 -4.95 3.91
C THR A 94 -2.66 -5.06 2.64
N ASN A 95 -1.41 -4.63 2.71
CA ASN A 95 -0.49 -4.64 1.60
C ASN A 95 0.92 -5.05 2.06
N PRO A 96 1.19 -6.36 2.22
CA PRO A 96 2.56 -6.86 2.27
C PRO A 96 3.28 -6.52 0.97
N THR A 97 4.51 -6.04 1.10
CA THR A 97 5.39 -5.60 0.01
C THR A 97 6.80 -6.11 0.27
N VAL A 98 7.45 -6.60 -0.77
CA VAL A 98 8.88 -6.93 -0.76
C VAL A 98 9.57 -6.12 -1.85
N GLY A 99 10.76 -5.59 -1.56
CA GLY A 99 11.41 -4.68 -2.49
C GLY A 99 12.85 -4.40 -2.18
N THR A 100 13.41 -3.42 -2.87
CA THR A 100 14.76 -2.91 -2.66
C THR A 100 14.74 -1.39 -2.61
N SER A 101 15.42 -0.84 -1.60
CA SER A 101 15.65 0.57 -1.39
C SER A 101 17.03 0.96 -1.92
N PHE A 102 17.09 2.05 -2.66
CA PHE A 102 18.31 2.61 -3.24
C PHE A 102 18.56 4.00 -2.66
N ALA A 103 19.68 4.18 -1.98
CA ALA A 103 20.12 5.49 -1.49
C ALA A 103 20.52 6.38 -2.68
N LEU A 104 19.71 7.39 -2.99
CA LEU A 104 19.97 8.39 -4.02
C LEU A 104 20.84 9.56 -3.51
N GLY A 105 20.83 9.79 -2.20
CA GLY A 105 21.56 10.89 -1.57
C GLY A 105 21.81 10.66 -0.08
N ARG A 106 22.18 11.72 0.64
CA ARG A 106 22.50 11.65 2.08
C ARG A 106 21.28 11.35 2.96
N ASN A 107 20.08 11.70 2.47
CA ASN A 107 18.79 11.59 3.15
C ASN A 107 17.66 11.24 2.17
N MET A 108 17.96 10.66 1.00
CA MET A 108 16.93 10.33 0.01
C MET A 108 17.08 8.89 -0.43
N PHE A 109 15.98 8.15 -0.40
CA PHE A 109 15.93 6.75 -0.80
C PHE A 109 14.80 6.50 -1.79
N LEU A 110 15.09 5.75 -2.84
CA LEU A 110 14.13 5.26 -3.82
C LEU A 110 13.78 3.81 -3.48
N ASN A 111 12.52 3.56 -3.17
CA ASN A 111 12.00 2.24 -2.86
C ASN A 111 11.32 1.67 -4.11
N VAL A 112 11.74 0.51 -4.57
CA VAL A 112 11.04 -0.23 -5.63
C VAL A 112 10.61 -1.57 -5.07
N GLY A 113 9.32 -1.89 -5.14
CA GLY A 113 8.79 -3.10 -4.52
C GLY A 113 7.63 -3.72 -5.28
N LEU A 114 7.40 -5.00 -5.02
CA LEU A 114 6.22 -5.73 -5.43
C LEU A 114 5.36 -5.97 -4.19
N GLY A 115 4.13 -5.45 -4.24
CA GLY A 115 3.13 -5.58 -3.21
C GLY A 115 2.01 -6.54 -3.62
N TYR A 116 1.31 -7.06 -2.62
CA TYR A 116 0.04 -7.74 -2.80
C TYR A 116 -1.01 -7.02 -1.96
N ILE A 117 -1.98 -6.35 -2.58
CA ILE A 117 -3.11 -5.75 -1.87
C ILE A 117 -4.12 -6.84 -1.62
N ILE A 118 -4.51 -6.99 -0.37
CA ILE A 118 -5.65 -7.78 0.06
C ILE A 118 -6.63 -6.77 0.63
N ASP A 119 -7.77 -6.68 -0.02
CA ASP A 119 -8.86 -5.82 0.39
C ASP A 119 -10.07 -6.71 0.70
N ILE A 120 -10.45 -6.75 1.97
CA ILE A 120 -11.63 -7.50 2.42
C ILE A 120 -12.73 -6.47 2.61
N ASN A 121 -13.55 -6.28 1.59
CA ASN A 121 -14.72 -5.43 1.71
C ASN A 121 -15.91 -6.26 2.21
N GLU A 122 -16.59 -5.76 3.24
CA GLU A 122 -17.94 -6.24 3.59
C GLU A 122 -18.90 -5.66 2.54
N GLY A 123 -19.22 -6.46 1.53
CA GLY A 123 -20.22 -6.10 0.52
C GLY A 123 -21.61 -6.60 0.92
N TYR A 124 -22.64 -5.80 0.66
CA TYR A 124 -24.01 -6.28 0.65
C TYR A 124 -24.38 -6.72 -0.78
N THR A 125 -24.61 -8.02 -0.99
CA THR A 125 -25.26 -8.52 -2.21
C THR A 125 -26.70 -8.88 -1.84
N GLY A 126 -27.65 -7.98 -2.10
CA GLY A 126 -29.03 -8.15 -1.63
C GLY A 126 -29.17 -7.96 -0.11
N SER A 127 -29.77 -8.93 0.60
CA SER A 127 -29.95 -8.90 2.07
C SER A 127 -28.97 -9.80 2.85
N THR A 128 -27.93 -10.32 2.19
CA THR A 128 -26.96 -11.25 2.79
C THR A 128 -25.57 -10.63 2.77
N LYS A 129 -24.88 -10.65 3.93
CA LYS A 129 -23.50 -10.19 4.06
C LYS A 129 -22.58 -11.20 3.36
N GLU A 130 -21.90 -10.79 2.30
CA GLU A 130 -20.86 -11.60 1.69
C GLU A 130 -19.51 -10.89 1.80
N ASN A 131 -18.50 -11.64 2.26
CA ASN A 131 -17.13 -11.15 2.31
C ASN A 131 -16.55 -11.22 0.90
N LYS A 132 -16.45 -10.09 0.20
CA LYS A 132 -15.72 -10.01 -1.06
C LYS A 132 -14.25 -9.75 -0.75
N THR A 133 -13.43 -10.79 -0.93
CA THR A 133 -11.98 -10.68 -0.85
C THR A 133 -11.42 -10.35 -2.22
N CYS A 134 -10.98 -9.11 -2.41
CA CYS A 134 -10.30 -8.67 -3.63
C CYS A 134 -8.78 -8.73 -3.41
N GLY A 135 -8.08 -9.50 -4.25
CA GLY A 135 -6.62 -9.60 -4.24
C GLY A 135 -6.04 -8.95 -5.48
N SER A 136 -4.99 -8.14 -5.33
CA SER A 136 -4.25 -7.62 -6.48
C SER A 136 -2.75 -7.55 -6.25
N VAL A 137 -1.97 -7.96 -7.25
CA VAL A 137 -0.51 -7.74 -7.25
C VAL A 137 -0.26 -6.34 -7.74
N ASN A 138 0.63 -5.58 -7.09
CA ASN A 138 1.01 -4.24 -7.50
C ASN A 138 2.53 -4.02 -7.55
N LEU A 139 2.97 -3.18 -8.48
CA LEU A 139 4.32 -2.63 -8.52
C LEU A 139 4.32 -1.27 -7.83
N LYS A 140 5.22 -1.05 -6.89
CA LYS A 140 5.34 0.19 -6.11
C LYS A 140 6.66 0.89 -6.38
N ILE A 141 6.57 2.20 -6.61
CA ILE A 141 7.74 3.09 -6.63
C ILE A 141 7.51 4.13 -5.55
N GLY A 142 8.45 4.22 -4.61
CA GLY A 142 8.38 5.05 -3.42
C GLY A 142 9.57 5.98 -3.26
N PHE A 143 9.36 7.18 -2.73
CA PHE A 143 10.45 8.08 -2.32
C PHE A 143 10.38 8.31 -0.82
N GLU A 144 11.53 8.15 -0.15
CA GLU A 144 11.71 8.37 1.29
C GLU A 144 12.73 9.49 1.52
N PHE A 145 12.40 10.43 2.41
CA PHE A 145 13.16 11.65 2.72
C PHE A 145 13.45 11.76 4.23
#